data_AF-A0A4Y4CWP3-F1
#
_entry.id   AF-A0A4Y4CWP3-F1
#
_cell.length_a   1.000
_cell.length_b   1.000
_cell.length_c   1.000
_cell.angle_alpha   90.00
_cell.angle_beta   90.00
_cell.angle_gamma   90.00
#
_symmetry.space_group_name_H-M   'P 1'
#
loop_
_entity.id
_entity.type
_entity.pdbx_description
1 polymer ?
#
loop_
_entity_poly.entity_id
_entity_poly.type
_entity_poly.pdbx_seq_one_letter_code
_entity_poly.pdbx_strand_id
1 'polypeptide(L)'
;MQFHDPLSAAPSTGAAQPAPTTVFRRGALCRPLAALALFLSAAGPASAADDYIYVVRAGDSPWNITTRYLKSIDHWPQLQQYNRIISPDTIPPGTQLRIPAGWLRSRARPVRITDLQGQVEVLNRGAAQLLERGMTIVEGSLLRTGANGSLTLLLPDGSRSLVGPDTELRLSTARQIEASSGGQIKMELLRGYVENKITDKRKSGGRFIIDTPSGVTAVRGTRFRVTEAGRVLRTETLEGEVELRNRAGRSIMKAGTGVSAPAGQAPGAAQALLPAPRLDALPERIDRLPASLELPAVPGAVRYRSQFAPEAGFSVIESDQLASRPQARAPAELPDGVHRIRVRAIADNGLEGFDAERTIVIDARPEPPFPSQPAGGSVVTDDTPAFSWAKVADATQYHFQLATDAGFQQRVAERDGLAEAQFTLPDGLAPGAYFWRVAVTTAAEGRGPFSDPQAFRRPPPGPQAEPPRLGIGSLELRWRASGADHRYQVQLSTDPAFAAPEHDLQTDAPALSMEAPAPGVHHVRIRSLEPGSPPGPWGKPQQIEIPRDYWKTMLLVLPALLFVL
;
A
#
# COMPACT_ATOMS: atom_id res chain seq x y z
N MET A 1 1.72 -35.29 -74.93
CA MET A 1 0.29 -35.23 -75.27
C MET A 1 -0.16 -33.81 -74.96
N GLN A 2 -0.14 -32.93 -75.98
CA GLN A 2 -1.30 -32.56 -76.83
C GLN A 2 -2.30 -31.68 -76.05
N PHE A 3 -2.26 -30.35 -76.25
CA PHE A 3 -3.08 -29.54 -77.21
C PHE A 3 -4.55 -29.45 -76.72
N HIS A 4 -5.25 -28.31 -76.59
CA HIS A 4 -5.37 -27.15 -77.48
C HIS A 4 -6.09 -25.95 -76.79
N ASP A 5 -5.68 -24.74 -77.20
CA ASP A 5 -6.37 -23.43 -77.35
C ASP A 5 -7.84 -23.50 -77.88
N PRO A 6 -8.68 -22.41 -78.01
CA PRO A 6 -8.27 -21.07 -78.52
C PRO A 6 -9.08 -19.77 -78.18
N LEU A 7 -8.42 -18.63 -78.50
CA LEU A 7 -8.85 -17.40 -79.24
C LEU A 7 -9.93 -16.40 -78.74
N SER A 8 -9.51 -15.12 -78.64
CA SER A 8 -9.95 -13.91 -79.41
C SER A 8 -9.60 -12.62 -78.63
N ALA A 9 -9.17 -11.48 -79.16
CA ALA A 9 -8.80 -10.97 -80.48
C ALA A 9 -8.06 -9.61 -80.28
N ALA A 10 -7.14 -9.26 -81.19
CA ALA A 10 -6.56 -7.90 -81.38
C ALA A 10 -7.22 -7.26 -82.65
N PRO A 11 -6.95 -6.02 -83.15
CA PRO A 11 -5.68 -5.24 -83.22
C PRO A 11 -5.88 -3.73 -82.88
N SER A 12 -4.96 -2.76 -82.97
CA SER A 12 -4.03 -2.42 -84.06
C SER A 12 -3.04 -1.28 -83.73
N THR A 13 -1.78 -1.51 -84.16
CA THR A 13 -0.86 -0.63 -84.94
C THR A 13 -0.26 0.67 -84.40
N GLY A 14 1.08 0.76 -84.55
CA GLY A 14 1.85 2.00 -84.77
C GLY A 14 3.25 1.96 -84.16
N ALA A 15 4.21 1.20 -84.72
CA ALA A 15 5.45 1.67 -85.41
C ALA A 15 6.39 2.61 -84.61
N ALA A 16 7.73 2.62 -84.71
CA ALA A 16 8.80 1.72 -85.15
C ALA A 16 10.12 2.49 -84.86
N GLN A 17 11.17 1.74 -84.49
CA GLN A 17 12.61 2.10 -84.30
C GLN A 17 13.26 2.94 -85.44
N PRO A 18 14.45 3.58 -85.24
CA PRO A 18 15.79 2.94 -85.20
C PRO A 18 16.71 3.48 -84.06
N ALA A 19 17.63 2.74 -83.41
CA ALA A 19 18.79 1.95 -83.86
C ALA A 19 20.01 2.82 -84.30
N PRO A 20 21.26 2.30 -84.31
CA PRO A 20 22.27 2.52 -83.26
C PRO A 20 23.63 2.98 -83.81
N THR A 21 24.58 3.39 -82.97
CA THR A 21 26.00 3.38 -83.38
C THR A 21 26.97 3.30 -82.20
N THR A 22 27.68 2.18 -82.18
CA THR A 22 28.96 1.90 -81.49
C THR A 22 30.09 2.76 -82.09
N VAL A 23 31.15 3.06 -81.33
CA VAL A 23 32.57 2.99 -81.76
C VAL A 23 33.53 3.37 -80.59
N PHE A 24 34.51 2.48 -80.37
CA PHE A 24 35.92 2.61 -79.93
C PHE A 24 36.46 4.02 -79.52
N ARG A 25 37.47 4.22 -78.65
CA ARG A 25 38.73 3.49 -78.45
C ARG A 25 39.53 4.08 -77.26
N ARG A 26 40.26 3.18 -76.61
CA ARG A 26 41.53 3.24 -75.84
C ARG A 26 42.37 4.52 -75.80
N GLY A 27 43.05 4.67 -74.65
CA GLY A 27 44.42 5.20 -74.49
C GLY A 27 44.48 6.45 -73.60
N ALA A 28 45.43 6.68 -72.70
CA ALA A 28 46.60 5.97 -72.21
C ALA A 28 47.12 6.73 -70.96
N LEU A 29 47.87 6.03 -70.13
CA LEU A 29 48.82 6.44 -69.08
C LEU A 29 49.00 7.93 -68.71
N CYS A 30 49.02 8.21 -67.39
CA CYS A 30 50.10 8.94 -66.72
C CYS A 30 50.05 8.78 -65.18
N ARG A 31 51.13 8.28 -64.57
CA ARG A 31 51.51 8.35 -63.14
C ARG A 31 52.40 9.60 -62.94
N PRO A 32 52.88 10.01 -61.73
CA PRO A 32 52.47 9.83 -60.32
C PRO A 32 52.58 11.16 -59.46
N LEU A 33 52.46 11.01 -58.12
CA LEU A 33 53.09 11.79 -57.03
C LEU A 33 52.38 13.01 -56.36
N ALA A 34 52.12 12.77 -55.06
CA ALA A 34 52.29 13.66 -53.90
C ALA A 34 51.30 14.82 -53.64
N ALA A 35 50.50 14.68 -52.58
CA ALA A 35 50.52 15.63 -51.47
C ALA A 35 49.81 15.07 -50.21
N LEU A 36 50.60 15.00 -49.15
CA LEU A 36 50.26 14.95 -47.74
C LEU A 36 49.15 15.96 -47.38
N ALA A 37 48.00 15.52 -46.85
CA ALA A 37 47.05 16.43 -46.20
C ALA A 37 46.09 15.73 -45.22
N LEU A 38 46.38 16.00 -43.94
CA LEU A 38 45.46 16.06 -42.79
C LEU A 38 44.85 14.77 -42.24
N PHE A 39 45.59 14.20 -41.28
CA PHE A 39 45.04 13.93 -39.95
C PHE A 39 44.26 15.16 -39.44
N LEU A 40 42.96 15.22 -39.70
CA LEU A 40 42.04 16.14 -39.04
C LEU A 40 41.35 15.36 -37.93
N SER A 41 41.99 15.45 -36.77
CA SER A 41 41.44 15.34 -35.43
C SER A 41 39.92 15.46 -35.40
N ALA A 42 39.25 14.33 -35.15
CA ALA A 42 37.93 14.32 -34.54
C ALA A 42 38.09 14.79 -33.07
N ALA A 43 38.46 16.06 -32.88
CA ALA A 43 38.19 16.76 -31.66
C ALA A 43 36.67 16.95 -31.62
N GLY A 44 35.97 16.03 -30.94
CA GLY A 44 34.59 16.26 -30.56
C GLY A 44 34.50 17.63 -29.87
N PRO A 45 33.37 18.34 -30.01
CA PRO A 45 33.21 19.62 -29.33
C PRO A 45 33.49 19.39 -27.85
N ALA A 46 34.46 20.14 -27.33
CA ALA A 46 34.71 20.22 -25.90
C ALA A 46 33.35 20.41 -25.22
N SER A 47 33.07 19.55 -24.24
CA SER A 47 31.96 19.71 -23.30
C SER A 47 31.74 21.19 -23.05
N ALA A 48 30.53 21.70 -23.33
CA ALA A 48 30.16 23.05 -22.91
C ALA A 48 30.65 23.22 -21.46
N ALA A 49 31.62 24.12 -21.28
CA ALA A 49 32.32 24.25 -20.02
C ALA A 49 31.37 24.92 -19.04
N ASP A 50 31.08 24.21 -17.97
CA ASP A 50 30.18 24.69 -16.93
C ASP A 50 30.91 25.76 -16.12
N ASP A 51 30.63 27.03 -16.41
CA ASP A 51 31.38 28.14 -15.82
C ASP A 51 30.90 28.49 -14.41
N TYR A 52 31.84 28.55 -13.47
CA TYR A 52 31.69 29.26 -12.19
C TYR A 52 31.80 30.76 -12.42
N ILE A 53 30.89 31.54 -11.83
CA ILE A 53 30.92 33.00 -11.93
C ILE A 53 31.60 33.57 -10.68
N TYR A 54 32.84 34.02 -10.83
CA TYR A 54 33.59 34.73 -9.79
C TYR A 54 33.40 36.24 -9.91
N VAL A 55 33.14 36.91 -8.78
CA VAL A 55 33.06 38.38 -8.74
C VAL A 55 34.40 38.92 -8.24
N VAL A 56 35.08 39.68 -9.10
CA VAL A 56 36.41 40.26 -8.86
C VAL A 56 36.36 41.21 -7.67
N ARG A 57 37.31 41.05 -6.75
CA ARG A 57 37.50 41.91 -5.58
C ARG A 57 38.66 42.88 -5.84
N ALA A 58 38.73 43.94 -5.04
CA ALA A 58 39.87 44.87 -5.10
C ALA A 58 41.19 44.12 -4.90
N GLY A 59 42.13 44.30 -5.84
CA GLY A 59 43.44 43.64 -5.84
C GLY A 59 43.48 42.23 -6.43
N ASP A 60 42.36 41.72 -6.99
CA ASP A 60 42.37 40.46 -7.71
C ASP A 60 43.03 40.59 -9.10
N SER A 61 43.80 39.57 -9.48
CA SER A 61 44.43 39.40 -10.80
C SER A 61 44.23 37.96 -11.26
N PRO A 62 44.37 37.65 -12.57
CA PRO A 62 44.20 36.27 -13.04
C PRO A 62 45.11 35.28 -12.32
N TRP A 63 46.30 35.70 -11.89
CA TRP A 63 47.33 34.85 -11.30
C TRP A 63 47.04 34.57 -9.82
N ASN A 64 46.54 35.56 -9.06
CA ASN A 64 46.14 35.31 -7.68
C ASN A 64 44.82 34.52 -7.58
N ILE A 65 43.86 34.77 -8.48
CA ILE A 65 42.63 33.97 -8.60
C ILE A 65 42.99 32.52 -8.94
N THR A 66 43.91 32.32 -9.89
CA THR A 66 44.37 30.99 -10.30
C THR A 66 45.08 30.26 -9.18
N THR A 67 46.02 30.91 -8.50
CA THR A 67 46.71 30.35 -7.32
C THR A 67 45.72 29.92 -6.24
N ARG A 68 44.71 30.76 -5.97
CA ARG A 68 43.75 30.55 -4.89
C ARG A 68 42.74 29.44 -5.20
N TYR A 69 42.22 29.38 -6.43
CA TYR A 69 41.01 28.61 -6.74
C TYR A 69 41.16 27.54 -7.82
N LEU A 70 42.23 27.56 -8.63
CA LEU A 70 42.39 26.64 -9.75
C LEU A 70 43.36 25.49 -9.41
N LYS A 71 43.27 24.39 -10.17
CA LYS A 71 44.06 23.16 -9.99
C LYS A 71 45.55 23.36 -10.25
N SER A 72 45.90 24.21 -11.22
CA SER A 72 47.29 24.61 -11.51
C SER A 72 47.36 26.10 -11.80
N ILE A 73 48.45 26.74 -11.37
CA ILE A 73 48.79 28.13 -11.72
C ILE A 73 48.89 28.32 -13.24
N ASP A 74 49.19 27.27 -14.00
CA ASP A 74 49.32 27.31 -15.46
C ASP A 74 48.02 27.67 -16.19
N HIS A 75 46.89 27.73 -15.49
CA HIS A 75 45.60 28.15 -16.05
C HIS A 75 45.43 29.68 -16.14
N TRP A 76 46.34 30.48 -15.56
CA TRP A 76 46.17 31.93 -15.52
C TRP A 76 46.10 32.59 -16.92
N PRO A 77 46.91 32.18 -17.94
CA PRO A 77 46.81 32.77 -19.27
C PRO A 77 45.49 32.39 -19.97
N GLN A 78 45.05 31.15 -19.80
CA GLN A 78 43.79 30.66 -20.37
C GLN A 78 42.61 31.36 -19.69
N LEU A 79 42.68 31.63 -18.38
CA LEU A 79 41.66 32.41 -17.67
C LEU A 79 41.54 33.83 -18.21
N GLN A 80 42.68 34.48 -18.48
CA GLN A 80 42.73 35.80 -19.10
C GLN A 80 42.10 35.77 -20.50
N GLN A 81 42.51 34.81 -21.34
CA GLN A 81 42.01 34.65 -22.70
C GLN A 81 40.51 34.33 -22.72
N TYR A 82 40.06 33.42 -21.87
CA TYR A 82 38.68 32.96 -21.78
C TYR A 82 37.72 34.12 -21.44
N ASN A 83 38.15 35.03 -20.57
CA ASN A 83 37.37 36.19 -20.15
C ASN A 83 37.70 37.47 -20.92
N ARG A 84 38.60 37.41 -21.91
CA ARG A 84 39.06 38.56 -22.72
C ARG A 84 39.54 39.74 -21.86
N ILE A 85 40.30 39.42 -20.81
CA ILE A 85 40.82 40.44 -19.88
C ILE A 85 41.95 41.20 -20.57
N ILE A 86 41.73 42.51 -20.77
CA ILE A 86 42.67 43.41 -21.46
C ILE A 86 43.86 43.74 -20.56
N SER A 87 43.60 44.12 -19.31
CA SER A 87 44.62 44.51 -18.32
C SER A 87 44.57 43.58 -17.11
N PRO A 88 45.44 42.56 -17.02
CA PRO A 88 45.46 41.58 -15.93
C PRO A 88 45.64 42.18 -14.53
N ASP A 89 46.31 43.33 -14.44
CA ASP A 89 46.71 43.93 -13.17
C ASP A 89 45.67 44.91 -12.61
N THR A 90 44.70 45.30 -13.43
CA THR A 90 43.72 46.35 -13.12
C THR A 90 42.30 45.94 -13.50
N ILE A 91 41.92 44.71 -13.16
CA ILE A 91 40.55 44.24 -13.37
C ILE A 91 39.61 45.03 -12.44
N PRO A 92 38.55 45.69 -12.95
CA PRO A 92 37.63 46.45 -12.12
C PRO A 92 36.93 45.55 -11.08
N PRO A 93 36.88 45.94 -9.80
CA PRO A 93 36.07 45.23 -8.80
C PRO A 93 34.60 45.15 -9.21
N GLY A 94 33.96 44.00 -8.95
CA GLY A 94 32.60 43.70 -9.40
C GLY A 94 32.52 43.03 -10.78
N THR A 95 33.62 42.98 -11.54
CA THR A 95 33.67 42.24 -12.82
C THR A 95 33.34 40.77 -12.60
N GLN A 96 32.49 40.20 -13.44
CA GLN A 96 32.13 38.78 -13.40
C GLN A 96 33.02 37.98 -14.33
N LEU A 97 33.90 37.16 -13.75
CA LEU A 97 34.75 36.23 -14.48
C LEU A 97 34.10 34.85 -14.54
N ARG A 98 34.14 34.24 -15.71
CA ARG A 98 33.74 32.86 -15.97
C ARG A 98 34.94 31.95 -15.82
N ILE A 99 34.84 30.97 -14.94
CA ILE A 99 35.90 30.00 -14.68
C ILE A 99 35.35 28.60 -14.98
N PRO A 100 35.84 27.89 -16.00
CA PRO A 100 35.43 26.52 -16.29
C PRO A 100 35.53 25.61 -15.06
N ALA A 101 34.46 24.89 -14.71
CA ALA A 101 34.41 24.02 -13.54
C ALA A 101 35.51 22.93 -13.54
N GLY A 102 35.94 22.49 -14.73
CA GLY A 102 37.05 21.55 -14.89
C GLY A 102 38.38 22.07 -14.35
N TRP A 103 38.58 23.39 -14.30
CA TRP A 103 39.81 24.03 -13.82
C TRP A 103 39.80 24.27 -12.30
N LEU A 104 38.63 24.31 -11.68
CA LEU A 104 38.48 24.62 -10.26
C LEU A 104 39.06 23.52 -9.37
N ARG A 105 39.77 23.93 -8.32
CA ARG A 105 40.24 23.05 -7.27
C ARG A 105 39.06 22.59 -6.42
N SER A 106 39.04 21.30 -6.10
CA SER A 106 38.00 20.66 -5.29
C SER A 106 38.62 19.74 -4.26
N ARG A 107 38.04 19.66 -3.07
CA ARG A 107 38.47 18.72 -2.01
C ARG A 107 37.41 17.65 -1.78
N ALA A 108 37.86 16.41 -1.60
CA ALA A 108 37.00 15.34 -1.13
C ALA A 108 36.41 15.70 0.24
N ARG A 109 35.11 15.46 0.38
CA ARG A 109 34.37 15.70 1.61
C ARG A 109 33.55 14.44 1.93
N PRO A 110 33.52 13.98 3.20
CA PRO A 110 32.68 12.87 3.57
C PRO A 110 31.19 13.22 3.36
N VAL A 111 30.40 12.22 3.01
CA VAL A 111 28.94 12.30 2.88
C VAL A 111 28.33 11.77 4.16
N ARG A 112 27.38 12.50 4.75
CA ARG A 112 26.75 12.12 6.03
C ARG A 112 25.44 11.39 5.80
N ILE A 113 25.19 10.34 6.58
CA ILE A 113 23.90 9.67 6.65
C ILE A 113 23.05 10.43 7.67
N THR A 114 22.00 11.14 7.20
CA THR A 114 21.15 11.92 8.11
C THR A 114 20.09 11.06 8.77
N ASP A 115 19.54 10.11 8.04
CA ASP A 115 18.44 9.25 8.44
C ASP A 115 18.64 7.88 7.79
N LEU A 116 18.25 6.82 8.51
CA LEU A 116 18.45 5.43 8.13
C LEU A 116 17.33 4.58 8.72
N GLN A 117 16.82 3.63 7.94
CA GLN A 117 15.81 2.64 8.32
C GLN A 117 16.21 1.26 7.78
N GLY A 118 16.02 0.22 8.58
CA GLY A 118 16.31 -1.16 8.20
C GLY A 118 17.81 -1.45 8.00
N GLN A 119 18.10 -2.56 7.32
CA GLN A 119 19.47 -3.01 7.09
C GLN A 119 20.11 -2.29 5.90
N VAL A 120 21.21 -1.61 6.19
CA VAL A 120 22.01 -0.88 5.21
C VAL A 120 23.48 -1.16 5.49
N GLU A 121 24.22 -1.55 4.45
CA GLU A 121 25.63 -1.88 4.56
C GLU A 121 26.48 -1.07 3.60
N VAL A 122 27.73 -0.85 3.98
CA VAL A 122 28.79 -0.35 3.11
C VAL A 122 29.85 -1.41 2.92
N LEU A 123 30.26 -1.65 1.67
CA LEU A 123 31.39 -2.49 1.34
C LEU A 123 32.65 -1.62 1.26
N ASN A 124 33.55 -1.82 2.22
CA ASN A 124 34.85 -1.17 2.29
C ASN A 124 35.95 -2.23 2.11
N ARG A 125 36.73 -2.12 1.03
CA ARG A 125 37.86 -3.05 0.72
C ARG A 125 37.48 -4.54 0.79
N GLY A 126 36.25 -4.88 0.43
CA GLY A 126 35.74 -6.27 0.41
C GLY A 126 35.05 -6.74 1.69
N ALA A 127 35.12 -5.98 2.79
CA ALA A 127 34.35 -6.27 4.01
C ALA A 127 33.05 -5.45 4.04
N ALA A 128 31.94 -6.12 4.33
CA ALA A 128 30.65 -5.46 4.57
C ALA A 128 30.58 -4.95 6.01
N GLN A 129 30.12 -3.72 6.19
CA GLN A 129 29.89 -3.10 7.49
C GLN A 129 28.48 -2.53 7.53
N LEU A 130 27.74 -2.82 8.60
CA LEU A 130 26.43 -2.21 8.85
C LEU A 130 26.58 -0.72 9.14
N LEU A 131 25.73 0.08 8.51
CA LEU A 131 25.69 1.53 8.68
C LEU A 131 24.65 1.93 9.74
N GLU A 132 24.95 3.02 10.44
CA GLU A 132 24.04 3.64 11.41
C GLU A 132 23.83 5.11 11.07
N ARG A 133 22.74 5.67 11.60
CA ARG A 133 22.44 7.10 11.48
C ARG A 133 23.60 7.95 12.00
N GLY A 134 23.96 8.99 11.26
CA GLY A 134 25.02 9.92 11.64
C GLY A 134 26.42 9.51 11.18
N MET A 135 26.61 8.25 10.76
CA MET A 135 27.86 7.82 10.13
C MET A 135 28.13 8.59 8.84
N THR A 136 29.37 8.50 8.37
CA THR A 136 29.79 9.10 7.11
C THR A 136 30.38 8.06 6.18
N ILE A 137 30.22 8.30 4.88
CA ILE A 137 30.81 7.51 3.80
C ILE A 137 31.71 8.39 2.93
N VAL A 138 32.64 7.77 2.23
CA VAL A 138 33.67 8.47 1.46
C VAL A 138 33.64 8.05 0.00
N GLU A 139 34.39 8.77 -0.84
CA GLU A 139 34.58 8.38 -2.24
C GLU A 139 35.09 6.94 -2.33
N GLY A 140 34.49 6.14 -3.22
CA GLY A 140 34.79 4.72 -3.43
C GLY A 140 33.85 3.75 -2.70
N SER A 141 33.12 4.20 -1.68
CA SER A 141 32.20 3.36 -0.91
C SER A 141 31.06 2.79 -1.78
N LEU A 142 30.78 1.50 -1.62
CA LEU A 142 29.63 0.82 -2.24
C LEU A 142 28.57 0.56 -1.17
N LEU A 143 27.42 1.20 -1.29
CA LEU A 143 26.26 1.02 -0.42
C LEU A 143 25.36 -0.10 -0.92
N ARG A 144 24.76 -0.84 0.01
CA ARG A 144 23.71 -1.84 -0.24
C ARG A 144 22.58 -1.66 0.76
N THR A 145 21.35 -1.56 0.27
CA THR A 145 20.13 -1.58 1.08
C THR A 145 19.40 -2.91 0.90
N GLY A 146 18.84 -3.45 1.99
CA GLY A 146 17.95 -4.61 1.93
C GLY A 146 16.52 -4.25 1.50
N ALA A 147 15.61 -5.22 1.54
CA ALA A 147 14.20 -5.04 1.14
C ALA A 147 13.41 -4.03 1.98
N ASN A 148 13.82 -3.81 3.23
CA ASN A 148 13.28 -2.78 4.13
C ASN A 148 14.32 -1.68 4.44
N GLY A 149 15.43 -1.66 3.70
CA GLY A 149 16.55 -0.76 3.92
C GLY A 149 16.37 0.55 3.16
N SER A 150 16.51 1.69 3.84
CA SER A 150 16.59 2.99 3.18
C SER A 150 17.44 3.96 3.98
N LEU A 151 18.01 4.96 3.31
CA LEU A 151 18.82 5.98 3.97
C LEU A 151 18.81 7.29 3.17
N THR A 152 19.03 8.42 3.84
CA THR A 152 19.28 9.70 3.18
C THR A 152 20.74 10.12 3.33
N LEU A 153 21.37 10.41 2.19
CA LEU A 153 22.69 10.99 2.08
C LEU A 153 22.59 12.52 2.03
N LEU A 154 23.30 13.20 2.93
CA LEU A 154 23.58 14.63 2.84
C LEU A 154 24.95 14.85 2.21
N LEU A 155 24.93 15.43 1.02
CA LEU A 155 26.09 15.65 0.18
C LEU A 155 26.82 16.95 0.54
N PRO A 156 28.10 17.11 0.17
CA PRO A 156 28.92 18.27 0.51
C PRO A 156 28.40 19.61 -0.04
N ASP A 157 27.56 19.56 -1.08
CA ASP A 157 26.91 20.72 -1.68
C ASP A 157 25.54 21.03 -1.05
N GLY A 158 25.13 20.29 -0.02
CA GLY A 158 23.83 20.42 0.64
C GLY A 158 22.68 19.67 -0.05
N SER A 159 22.95 19.04 -1.21
CA SER A 159 21.99 18.17 -1.89
C SER A 159 21.67 16.92 -1.04
N ARG A 160 20.47 16.38 -1.22
CA ARG A 160 20.02 15.18 -0.52
C ARG A 160 19.64 14.08 -1.51
N SER A 161 20.07 12.86 -1.21
CA SER A 161 19.74 11.66 -1.99
C SER A 161 19.17 10.59 -1.06
N LEU A 162 17.88 10.32 -1.20
CA LEU A 162 17.20 9.20 -0.54
C LEU A 162 17.45 7.94 -1.38
N VAL A 163 18.16 6.98 -0.81
CA VAL A 163 18.41 5.67 -1.39
C VAL A 163 17.34 4.71 -0.86
N GLY A 164 16.55 4.13 -1.76
CA GLY A 164 15.44 3.26 -1.41
C GLY A 164 15.85 1.81 -1.16
N PRO A 165 14.86 0.92 -0.97
CA PRO A 165 15.07 -0.53 -0.85
C PRO A 165 15.79 -1.16 -2.03
N ASP A 166 16.40 -2.33 -1.78
CA ASP A 166 17.03 -3.20 -2.78
C ASP A 166 18.00 -2.50 -3.74
N THR A 167 18.76 -1.54 -3.21
CA THR A 167 19.59 -0.63 -3.99
C THR A 167 21.08 -0.90 -3.78
N GLU A 168 21.84 -0.93 -4.87
CA GLU A 168 23.31 -0.94 -4.85
C GLU A 168 23.83 0.34 -5.52
N LEU A 169 24.49 1.16 -4.72
CA LEU A 169 24.93 2.50 -5.11
C LEU A 169 26.39 2.72 -4.73
N ARG A 170 27.25 3.01 -5.69
CA ARG A 170 28.63 3.41 -5.43
C ARG A 170 28.78 4.92 -5.46
N LEU A 171 29.41 5.47 -4.43
CA LEU A 171 29.76 6.89 -4.37
C LEU A 171 31.12 7.11 -5.04
N SER A 172 31.14 7.40 -6.34
CA SER A 172 32.39 7.54 -7.10
C SER A 172 33.11 8.86 -6.85
N THR A 173 32.37 9.95 -6.65
CA THR A 173 32.95 11.28 -6.40
C THR A 173 32.04 12.08 -5.48
N ALA A 174 32.63 12.71 -4.46
CA ALA A 174 31.97 13.55 -3.48
C ALA A 174 32.94 14.67 -3.06
N ARG A 175 33.04 15.70 -3.92
CA ARG A 175 33.96 16.83 -3.68
C ARG A 175 33.21 18.13 -3.59
N GLN A 176 33.77 19.05 -2.82
CA GLN A 176 33.33 20.43 -2.77
C GLN A 176 34.37 21.31 -3.46
N ILE A 177 33.91 22.22 -4.32
CA ILE A 177 34.74 23.21 -5.01
C ILE A 177 35.23 24.22 -3.96
N GLU A 178 36.51 24.59 -3.96
CA GLU A 178 37.04 25.52 -2.94
C GLU A 178 36.55 26.96 -3.15
N ALA A 179 36.33 27.35 -4.40
CA ALA A 179 35.92 28.70 -4.78
C ALA A 179 34.45 29.01 -4.50
N SER A 180 33.63 27.99 -4.21
CA SER A 180 32.17 28.11 -4.14
C SER A 180 31.57 27.07 -3.20
N SER A 181 30.25 27.06 -3.03
CA SER A 181 29.55 26.00 -2.31
C SER A 181 29.10 24.85 -3.23
N GLY A 182 29.60 24.80 -4.47
CA GLY A 182 29.25 23.79 -5.48
C GLY A 182 29.93 22.46 -5.24
N GLY A 183 29.23 21.37 -5.54
CA GLY A 183 29.76 20.02 -5.45
C GLY A 183 30.15 19.44 -6.81
N GLN A 184 31.15 18.57 -6.84
CA GLN A 184 31.36 17.60 -7.91
C GLN A 184 30.92 16.24 -7.37
N ILE A 185 29.69 15.85 -7.69
CA ILE A 185 29.07 14.63 -7.18
C ILE A 185 28.86 13.66 -8.34
N LYS A 186 29.38 12.44 -8.18
CA LYS A 186 29.16 11.33 -9.10
C LYS A 186 28.76 10.10 -8.31
N MET A 187 27.61 9.54 -8.64
CA MET A 187 27.16 8.25 -8.08
C MET A 187 26.96 7.25 -9.21
N GLU A 188 27.23 5.98 -8.93
CA GLU A 188 27.01 4.87 -9.84
C GLU A 188 25.90 3.98 -9.25
N LEU A 189 24.70 4.07 -9.81
CA LEU A 189 23.56 3.25 -9.42
C LEU A 189 23.58 1.96 -10.24
N LEU A 190 23.94 0.85 -9.59
CA LEU A 190 24.07 -0.45 -10.23
C LEU A 190 22.71 -1.13 -10.39
N ARG A 191 21.84 -0.97 -9.39
CA ARG A 191 20.42 -1.37 -9.38
C ARG A 191 19.68 -0.64 -8.27
N GLY A 192 18.37 -0.54 -8.39
CA GLY A 192 17.48 -0.01 -7.35
C GLY A 192 17.02 1.41 -7.65
N TYR A 193 16.78 2.20 -6.59
CA TYR A 193 16.06 3.47 -6.65
C TYR A 193 16.75 4.56 -5.84
N VAL A 194 16.86 5.77 -6.41
CA VAL A 194 17.31 6.97 -5.71
C VAL A 194 16.41 8.16 -6.04
N GLU A 195 15.91 8.83 -5.01
CA GLU A 195 15.25 10.14 -5.11
C GLU A 195 16.22 11.24 -4.72
N ASN A 196 16.33 12.26 -5.57
CA ASN A 196 17.34 13.30 -5.43
C ASN A 196 16.68 14.67 -5.35
N LYS A 197 17.10 15.46 -4.37
CA LYS A 197 16.80 16.89 -4.26
C LYS A 197 18.10 17.67 -4.29
N ILE A 198 18.39 18.25 -5.45
CA ILE A 198 19.66 18.95 -5.71
C ILE A 198 19.50 20.41 -5.35
N THR A 199 20.42 20.94 -4.54
CA THR A 199 20.42 22.37 -4.21
C THR A 199 20.76 23.17 -5.46
N ASP A 200 19.89 24.10 -5.88
CA ASP A 200 20.17 24.94 -7.04
C ASP A 200 21.32 25.90 -6.74
N LYS A 201 22.49 25.55 -7.29
CA LYS A 201 23.70 26.37 -7.26
C LYS A 201 24.23 26.59 -8.67
N ARG A 202 23.35 26.96 -9.62
CA ARG A 202 23.71 27.21 -11.04
C ARG A 202 24.97 28.07 -11.25
N LYS A 203 25.28 29.00 -10.34
CA LYS A 203 26.46 29.88 -10.41
C LYS A 203 27.71 29.35 -9.73
N SER A 204 27.67 28.17 -9.11
CA SER A 204 28.78 27.63 -8.31
C SER A 204 29.70 26.69 -9.07
N GLY A 205 29.45 26.41 -10.35
CA GLY A 205 30.19 25.42 -11.14
C GLY A 205 29.97 23.96 -10.68
N GLY A 206 28.91 23.70 -9.91
CA GLY A 206 28.59 22.37 -9.40
C GLY A 206 28.08 21.43 -10.48
N ARG A 207 28.38 20.14 -10.35
CA ARG A 207 27.96 19.09 -11.27
C ARG A 207 27.50 17.85 -10.50
N PHE A 208 26.33 17.35 -10.89
CA PHE A 208 25.73 16.14 -10.32
C PHE A 208 25.47 15.13 -11.43
N ILE A 209 25.99 13.92 -11.28
CA ILE A 209 25.89 12.84 -12.27
C ILE A 209 25.49 11.55 -11.56
N ILE A 210 24.50 10.84 -12.12
CA ILE A 210 24.25 9.43 -11.81
C ILE A 210 24.55 8.60 -13.05
N ASP A 211 25.53 7.73 -12.92
CA ASP A 211 25.87 6.72 -13.92
C ASP A 211 25.10 5.44 -13.61
N THR A 212 24.55 4.80 -14.63
CA THR A 212 23.93 3.48 -14.55
C THR A 212 24.46 2.61 -15.70
N PRO A 213 24.29 1.28 -15.64
CA PRO A 213 24.61 0.40 -16.77
C PRO A 213 23.89 0.76 -18.08
N SER A 214 22.72 1.40 -17.99
CA SER A 214 21.84 1.68 -19.13
C SER A 214 21.97 3.12 -19.66
N GLY A 215 22.54 4.04 -18.88
CA GLY A 215 22.75 5.43 -19.29
C GLY A 215 23.28 6.34 -18.17
N VAL A 216 23.54 7.59 -18.51
CA VAL A 216 24.05 8.62 -17.61
C VAL A 216 23.03 9.74 -17.51
N THR A 217 22.60 10.05 -16.29
CA THR A 217 21.78 11.24 -16.01
C THR A 217 22.67 12.36 -15.48
N ALA A 218 22.59 13.54 -16.11
CA ALA A 218 23.29 14.75 -15.70
C ALA A 218 22.28 15.84 -15.36
N VAL A 219 22.49 16.51 -14.23
CA VAL A 219 21.40 17.26 -13.60
C VAL A 219 21.86 18.57 -12.98
N ARG A 220 20.97 19.58 -13.00
CA ARG A 220 21.19 20.91 -12.40
C ARG A 220 19.95 21.44 -11.69
N GLY A 221 20.02 21.55 -10.36
CA GLY A 221 19.00 22.26 -9.56
C GLY A 221 17.60 21.71 -9.74
N THR A 222 17.40 20.43 -9.42
CA THR A 222 16.16 19.69 -9.69
C THR A 222 15.76 18.81 -8.53
N ARG A 223 14.49 18.39 -8.59
CA ARG A 223 14.00 17.21 -7.89
C ARG A 223 13.71 16.13 -8.93
N PHE A 224 14.31 14.96 -8.79
CA PHE A 224 14.16 13.88 -9.76
C PHE A 224 14.37 12.51 -9.13
N ARG A 225 13.86 11.49 -9.80
CA ARG A 225 13.98 10.08 -9.40
C ARG A 225 14.74 9.33 -10.48
N VAL A 226 15.54 8.36 -10.05
CA VAL A 226 16.25 7.46 -10.95
C VAL A 226 16.07 6.03 -10.46
N THR A 227 15.64 5.16 -11.36
CA THR A 227 15.48 3.73 -11.11
C THR A 227 16.26 2.94 -12.14
N GLU A 228 17.12 2.02 -11.71
CA GLU A 228 17.77 1.02 -12.56
C GLU A 228 17.24 -0.36 -12.18
N ALA A 229 16.39 -0.94 -13.04
CA ALA A 229 15.80 -2.25 -12.79
C ALA A 229 15.71 -3.06 -14.07
N GLY A 230 16.22 -4.30 -14.06
CA GLY A 230 16.17 -5.20 -15.22
C GLY A 230 16.91 -4.66 -16.45
N ARG A 231 18.00 -3.89 -16.26
CA ARG A 231 18.74 -3.20 -17.33
C ARG A 231 17.89 -2.17 -18.10
N VAL A 232 16.92 -1.58 -17.41
CA VAL A 232 16.13 -0.46 -17.90
C VAL A 232 16.29 0.67 -16.91
N LEU A 233 16.84 1.78 -17.40
CA LEU A 233 16.92 3.03 -16.68
C LEU A 233 15.62 3.79 -16.84
N ARG A 234 15.06 4.24 -15.72
CA ARG A 234 13.93 5.16 -15.70
C ARG A 234 14.36 6.42 -14.96
N THR A 235 13.98 7.56 -15.51
CA THR A 235 14.26 8.86 -14.90
C THR A 235 13.01 9.71 -14.97
N GLU A 236 12.58 10.21 -13.82
CA GLU A 236 11.41 11.07 -13.68
C GLU A 236 11.83 12.43 -13.12
N THR A 237 11.58 13.50 -13.87
CA THR A 237 11.91 14.87 -13.46
C THR A 237 10.68 15.52 -12.84
N LEU A 238 10.73 15.79 -11.54
CA LEU A 238 9.63 16.42 -10.81
C LEU A 238 9.74 17.95 -10.87
N GLU A 239 10.95 18.47 -10.72
CA GLU A 239 11.25 19.91 -10.79
C GLU A 239 12.51 20.14 -11.60
N GLY A 240 12.58 21.25 -12.35
CA GLY A 240 13.74 21.63 -13.16
C GLY A 240 13.91 20.80 -14.44
N GLU A 241 15.16 20.46 -14.79
CA GLU A 241 15.51 19.77 -16.02
C GLU A 241 16.61 18.71 -15.80
N VAL A 242 16.41 17.53 -16.39
CA VAL A 242 17.39 16.42 -16.36
C VAL A 242 17.75 16.03 -17.79
N GLU A 243 19.03 15.93 -18.09
CA GLU A 243 19.51 15.31 -19.33
C GLU A 243 19.83 13.84 -19.07
N LEU A 244 19.24 12.95 -19.86
CA LEU A 244 19.62 11.56 -19.94
C LEU A 244 20.38 11.30 -21.25
N ARG A 245 21.54 10.68 -21.16
CA ARG A 245 22.36 10.33 -22.32
C ARG A 245 22.92 8.92 -22.22
N ASN A 246 23.00 8.24 -23.36
CA ASN A 246 23.81 7.04 -23.50
C ASN A 246 24.56 7.07 -24.84
N ARG A 247 25.18 5.95 -25.24
CA ARG A 247 25.95 5.88 -26.50
C ARG A 247 25.09 6.03 -27.75
N ALA A 248 23.80 5.69 -27.66
CA ALA A 248 22.88 5.68 -28.80
C ALA A 248 22.11 7.00 -28.97
N GLY A 249 22.05 7.85 -27.94
CA GLY A 249 21.38 9.15 -28.04
C GLY A 249 21.27 9.91 -26.72
N ARG A 250 20.50 11.01 -26.75
CA ARG A 250 20.19 11.85 -25.59
C ARG A 250 18.71 12.21 -25.57
N SER A 251 18.17 12.45 -24.38
CA SER A 251 16.82 12.95 -24.15
C SER A 251 16.83 13.93 -22.98
N ILE A 252 16.09 15.03 -23.10
CA ILE A 252 15.99 16.06 -22.07
C ILE A 252 14.58 16.02 -21.50
N MET A 253 14.48 15.90 -20.18
CA MET A 253 13.22 15.86 -19.44
C MET A 253 13.03 17.18 -18.70
N LYS A 254 11.89 17.82 -18.92
CA LYS A 254 11.44 18.96 -18.13
C LYS A 254 10.63 18.47 -16.93
N ALA A 255 10.37 19.36 -15.97
CA ALA A 255 9.47 19.11 -14.85
C ALA A 255 8.14 18.46 -15.32
N GLY A 256 7.74 17.40 -14.64
CA GLY A 256 6.54 16.62 -14.95
C GLY A 256 6.69 15.61 -16.09
N THR A 257 7.92 15.32 -16.54
CA THR A 257 8.18 14.32 -17.58
C THR A 257 9.19 13.26 -17.13
N GLY A 258 9.15 12.09 -17.77
CA GLY A 258 10.11 11.02 -17.55
C GLY A 258 10.46 10.26 -18.83
N VAL A 259 11.56 9.51 -18.77
CA VAL A 259 12.06 8.69 -19.87
C VAL A 259 12.43 7.31 -19.36
N SER A 260 12.06 6.30 -20.14
CA SER A 260 12.54 4.93 -19.99
C SER A 260 13.58 4.64 -21.08
N ALA A 261 14.71 4.06 -20.70
CA ALA A 261 15.85 3.79 -21.55
C ALA A 261 16.40 2.38 -21.28
N PRO A 262 16.01 1.38 -22.10
CA PRO A 262 16.61 0.06 -22.07
C PRO A 262 18.11 0.10 -22.41
N ALA A 263 18.91 -0.75 -21.77
CA ALA A 263 20.33 -0.84 -22.05
C ALA A 263 20.63 -1.11 -23.54
N GLY A 264 21.50 -0.29 -24.13
CA GLY A 264 21.94 -0.43 -25.52
C GLY A 264 21.01 0.22 -26.56
N GLN A 265 19.84 0.71 -26.16
CA GLN A 265 18.93 1.45 -27.05
C GLN A 265 19.00 2.95 -26.79
N ALA A 266 18.65 3.79 -27.76
CA ALA A 266 18.54 5.23 -27.52
C ALA A 266 17.47 5.51 -26.45
N PRO A 267 17.65 6.53 -25.59
CA PRO A 267 16.60 6.92 -24.65
C PRO A 267 15.32 7.26 -25.40
N GLY A 268 14.17 6.83 -24.87
CA GLY A 268 12.88 7.17 -25.45
C GLY A 268 12.57 8.67 -25.43
N ALA A 269 11.47 9.05 -26.10
CA ALA A 269 10.92 10.38 -25.97
C ALA A 269 10.47 10.65 -24.52
N ALA A 270 10.63 11.90 -24.07
CA ALA A 270 10.11 12.33 -22.77
C ALA A 270 8.58 12.25 -22.78
N GLN A 271 8.04 11.54 -21.79
CA GLN A 271 6.61 11.29 -21.62
C GLN A 271 6.12 12.03 -20.37
N ALA A 272 4.88 12.52 -20.41
CA ALA A 272 4.26 13.12 -19.24
C ALA A 272 4.08 12.07 -18.13
N LEU A 273 4.37 12.46 -16.89
CA LEU A 273 4.13 11.61 -15.74
C LEU A 273 2.62 11.48 -15.47
N LEU A 274 2.18 10.30 -15.05
CA LEU A 274 0.79 10.10 -14.64
C LEU A 274 0.39 11.03 -13.48
N PRO A 275 -0.86 11.49 -13.42
CA PRO A 275 -1.32 12.33 -12.32
C PRO A 275 -1.25 11.58 -10.98
N ALA A 276 -1.18 12.36 -9.90
CA ALA A 276 -1.17 11.82 -8.54
C ALA A 276 -2.51 11.09 -8.26
N PRO A 277 -2.48 9.88 -7.65
CA PRO A 277 -3.71 9.22 -7.19
C PRO A 277 -4.48 10.06 -6.18
N ARG A 278 -5.82 9.93 -6.15
CA ARG A 278 -6.64 10.59 -5.11
C ARG A 278 -6.68 9.74 -3.85
N LEU A 279 -6.34 10.32 -2.69
CA LEU A 279 -6.24 9.63 -1.40
C LEU A 279 -7.39 9.97 -0.43
N ASP A 280 -8.40 10.68 -0.90
CA ASP A 280 -9.52 11.15 -0.07
C ASP A 280 -10.31 9.99 0.55
N ALA A 281 -10.41 8.88 -0.19
CA ALA A 281 -11.10 7.66 0.22
C ALA A 281 -10.30 6.79 1.22
N LEU A 282 -9.02 7.09 1.45
CA LEU A 282 -8.25 6.37 2.46
C LEU A 282 -8.78 6.69 3.86
N PRO A 283 -8.84 5.69 4.76
CA PRO A 283 -9.23 5.94 6.14
C PRO A 283 -8.17 6.79 6.85
N GLU A 284 -8.59 7.52 7.87
CA GLU A 284 -7.66 8.28 8.72
C GLU A 284 -6.84 7.36 9.64
N ARG A 285 -7.40 6.19 9.95
CA ARG A 285 -6.80 5.18 10.84
C ARG A 285 -6.85 3.79 10.21
N ILE A 286 -5.77 3.03 10.37
CA ILE A 286 -5.69 1.61 10.00
C ILE A 286 -5.59 0.79 11.29
N ASP A 287 -6.63 0.01 11.53
CA ASP A 287 -6.80 -0.78 12.76
C ASP A 287 -6.34 -2.24 12.58
N ARG A 288 -5.88 -2.59 11.38
CA ARG A 288 -5.51 -3.95 10.96
C ARG A 288 -4.39 -3.92 9.94
N LEU A 289 -3.37 -4.74 10.15
CA LEU A 289 -2.29 -4.97 9.18
C LEU A 289 -2.20 -6.46 8.82
N PRO A 290 -1.83 -6.81 7.57
CA PRO A 290 -1.70 -5.91 6.42
C PRO A 290 -3.05 -5.37 5.94
N ALA A 291 -3.04 -4.19 5.33
CA ALA A 291 -4.23 -3.58 4.75
C ALA A 291 -4.10 -3.36 3.24
N SER A 292 -5.21 -3.57 2.51
CA SER A 292 -5.37 -3.14 1.12
C SER A 292 -6.46 -2.09 1.06
N LEU A 293 -6.10 -0.87 0.66
CA LEU A 293 -6.97 0.30 0.66
C LEU A 293 -7.30 0.66 -0.78
N GLU A 294 -8.56 0.53 -1.16
CA GLU A 294 -9.03 0.82 -2.52
C GLU A 294 -8.84 2.29 -2.89
N LEU A 295 -8.49 2.55 -4.15
CA LEU A 295 -8.26 3.88 -4.71
C LEU A 295 -9.07 4.06 -6.00
N PRO A 296 -9.45 5.30 -6.34
CA PRO A 296 -9.90 5.60 -7.69
C PRO A 296 -8.79 5.29 -8.71
N ALA A 297 -9.14 4.57 -9.77
CA ALA A 297 -8.19 4.24 -10.82
C ALA A 297 -7.68 5.49 -11.56
N VAL A 298 -6.37 5.59 -11.72
CA VAL A 298 -5.67 6.57 -12.55
C VAL A 298 -5.57 6.04 -13.99
N PRO A 299 -6.10 6.77 -15.00
CA PRO A 299 -5.98 6.36 -16.40
C PRO A 299 -4.52 6.16 -16.83
N GLY A 300 -4.24 5.05 -17.51
CA GLY A 300 -2.89 4.68 -17.97
C GLY A 300 -2.01 4.01 -16.90
N ALA A 301 -2.48 3.90 -15.65
CA ALA A 301 -1.76 3.18 -14.60
C ALA A 301 -1.98 1.67 -14.71
N VAL A 302 -0.90 0.90 -14.69
CA VAL A 302 -0.92 -0.58 -14.62
C VAL A 302 -0.55 -1.11 -13.23
N ARG A 303 0.10 -0.28 -12.41
CA ARG A 303 0.50 -0.61 -11.04
C ARG A 303 0.43 0.64 -10.16
N TYR A 304 0.42 0.42 -8.84
CA TYR A 304 0.49 1.45 -7.82
C TYR A 304 1.60 1.09 -6.83
N ARG A 305 2.39 2.08 -6.43
CA ARG A 305 3.40 1.96 -5.37
C ARG A 305 2.91 2.75 -4.16
N SER A 306 2.88 2.12 -3.00
CA SER A 306 2.59 2.74 -1.72
C SER A 306 3.81 2.65 -0.82
N GLN A 307 4.26 3.80 -0.34
CA GLN A 307 5.38 3.93 0.56
C GLN A 307 4.91 4.54 1.89
N PHE A 308 5.41 4.00 2.99
CA PHE A 308 5.21 4.56 4.33
C PHE A 308 6.52 5.17 4.84
N ALA A 309 6.40 6.26 5.58
CA ALA A 309 7.50 6.96 6.22
C ALA A 309 7.05 7.53 7.57
N PRO A 310 7.98 7.91 8.46
CA PRO A 310 7.63 8.58 9.71
C PRO A 310 6.84 9.88 9.46
N GLU A 311 6.12 10.37 10.46
CA GLU A 311 5.35 11.62 10.38
C GLU A 311 6.16 12.82 9.83
N ALA A 312 7.44 12.90 10.18
CA ALA A 312 8.38 13.93 9.71
C ALA A 312 8.56 13.95 8.18
N GLY A 313 8.23 12.84 7.51
CA GLY A 313 8.18 12.70 6.07
C GLY A 313 9.24 11.76 5.49
N PHE A 314 9.38 11.81 4.17
CA PHE A 314 10.19 10.87 3.38
C PHE A 314 11.69 11.20 3.40
N SER A 315 12.30 11.25 4.60
CA SER A 315 13.76 11.14 4.77
C SER A 315 14.23 9.69 4.84
N VAL A 316 13.32 8.76 5.12
CA VAL A 316 13.48 7.31 5.02
C VAL A 316 12.16 6.70 4.56
N ILE A 317 12.21 5.44 4.16
CA ILE A 317 11.08 4.60 3.76
C ILE A 317 10.99 3.45 4.76
N GLU A 318 9.90 3.38 5.51
CA GLU A 318 9.57 2.30 6.46
C GLU A 318 8.99 1.09 5.74
N SER A 319 8.26 1.32 4.65
CA SER A 319 7.70 0.27 3.82
C SER A 319 7.56 0.72 2.38
N ASP A 320 7.76 -0.20 1.44
CA ASP A 320 7.56 0.00 -0.01
C ASP A 320 6.79 -1.20 -0.58
N GLN A 321 5.58 -0.96 -1.05
CA GLN A 321 4.67 -2.01 -1.53
C GLN A 321 4.20 -1.71 -2.95
N LEU A 322 4.00 -2.76 -3.74
CA LEU A 322 3.43 -2.68 -5.09
C LEU A 322 2.06 -3.37 -5.15
N ALA A 323 1.18 -2.81 -5.95
CA ALA A 323 -0.12 -3.39 -6.29
C ALA A 323 -0.38 -3.33 -7.80
N SER A 324 -1.03 -4.36 -8.34
CA SER A 324 -1.50 -4.43 -9.73
C SER A 324 -2.94 -3.93 -9.93
N ARG A 325 -3.64 -3.65 -8.83
CA ARG A 325 -4.99 -3.06 -8.78
C ARG A 325 -4.90 -1.62 -8.27
N PRO A 326 -5.93 -0.78 -8.48
CA PRO A 326 -5.96 0.59 -7.96
C PRO A 326 -6.16 0.58 -6.45
N GLN A 327 -5.10 0.24 -5.71
CA GLN A 327 -5.10 0.14 -4.27
C GLN A 327 -3.74 0.58 -3.70
N ALA A 328 -3.75 1.17 -2.51
CA ALA A 328 -2.57 1.32 -1.67
C ALA A 328 -2.44 0.10 -0.74
N ARG A 329 -1.23 -0.37 -0.51
CA ARG A 329 -0.93 -1.49 0.39
C ARG A 329 -0.13 -1.03 1.59
N ALA A 330 -0.62 -1.35 2.78
CA ALA A 330 0.15 -1.31 4.01
C ALA A 330 0.88 -2.64 4.21
N PRO A 331 2.09 -2.64 4.80
CA PRO A 331 2.84 -3.86 5.09
C PRO A 331 2.15 -4.74 6.13
N ALA A 332 2.64 -5.96 6.32
CA ALA A 332 2.21 -6.84 7.41
C ALA A 332 2.53 -6.25 8.79
N GLU A 333 3.64 -5.52 8.89
CA GLU A 333 4.10 -4.91 10.13
C GLU A 333 4.47 -3.44 9.89
N LEU A 334 3.97 -2.56 10.74
CA LEU A 334 4.34 -1.16 10.84
C LEU A 334 4.11 -0.73 12.29
N PRO A 335 4.98 0.08 12.93
CA PRO A 335 4.75 0.63 14.26
C PRO A 335 3.40 1.32 14.39
N ASP A 336 2.82 1.31 15.59
CA ASP A 336 1.62 2.09 15.88
C ASP A 336 2.03 3.56 16.05
N GLY A 337 1.18 4.47 15.60
CA GLY A 337 1.46 5.90 15.59
C GLY A 337 1.11 6.61 14.29
N VAL A 338 1.65 7.81 14.12
CA VAL A 338 1.36 8.67 12.97
C VAL A 338 2.41 8.46 11.89
N HIS A 339 1.96 8.13 10.68
CA HIS A 339 2.81 7.91 9.51
C HIS A 339 2.40 8.80 8.34
N ARG A 340 3.33 9.03 7.42
CA ARG A 340 3.01 9.54 6.08
C ARG A 340 2.94 8.39 5.10
N ILE A 341 1.83 8.31 4.38
CA ILE A 341 1.71 7.45 3.20
C ILE A 341 1.94 8.29 1.95
N ARG A 342 2.71 7.74 1.00
CA ARG A 342 2.86 8.26 -0.36
C ARG A 342 2.42 7.20 -1.35
N VAL A 343 1.57 7.58 -2.29
CA VAL A 343 1.10 6.68 -3.35
C VAL A 343 1.40 7.27 -4.72
N ARG A 344 1.88 6.43 -5.63
CA ARG A 344 2.18 6.77 -7.03
C ARG A 344 1.53 5.78 -7.98
N ALA A 345 0.93 6.27 -9.05
CA ALA A 345 0.54 5.45 -10.19
C ALA A 345 1.77 5.13 -11.05
N ILE A 346 1.82 3.95 -11.66
CA ILE A 346 2.93 3.49 -12.51
C ILE A 346 2.38 3.12 -13.89
N ALA A 347 2.95 3.72 -14.94
CA ALA A 347 2.61 3.45 -16.33
C ALA A 347 3.16 2.09 -16.81
N ASP A 348 2.71 1.63 -17.97
CA ASP A 348 3.14 0.37 -18.60
C ASP A 348 4.66 0.29 -18.88
N ASN A 349 5.27 1.42 -19.24
CA ASN A 349 6.71 1.59 -19.42
C ASN A 349 7.50 1.61 -18.09
N GLY A 350 6.77 1.57 -16.96
CA GLY A 350 7.28 1.55 -15.60
C GLY A 350 7.64 2.90 -15.00
N LEU A 351 7.38 4.03 -15.69
CA LEU A 351 7.56 5.36 -15.13
C LEU A 351 6.58 5.59 -13.97
N GLU A 352 7.07 6.20 -12.89
CA GLU A 352 6.24 6.58 -11.75
C GLU A 352 5.64 7.98 -11.94
N GLY A 353 4.34 8.11 -11.66
CA GLY A 353 3.59 9.37 -11.69
C GLY A 353 3.99 10.34 -10.57
N PHE A 354 3.16 11.36 -10.38
CA PHE A 354 3.29 12.30 -9.27
C PHE A 354 2.94 11.67 -7.92
N ASP A 355 3.51 12.23 -6.87
CA ASP A 355 3.31 11.80 -5.49
C ASP A 355 1.96 12.32 -4.98
N ALA A 356 1.13 11.42 -4.46
CA ALA A 356 0.05 11.78 -3.56
C ALA A 356 0.47 11.43 -2.13
N GLU A 357 0.35 12.36 -1.19
CA GLU A 357 0.72 12.13 0.21
C GLU A 357 -0.45 12.42 1.15
N ARG A 358 -0.56 11.65 2.22
CA ARG A 358 -1.49 11.89 3.33
C ARG A 358 -0.89 11.38 4.64
N THR A 359 -1.31 11.95 5.76
CA THR A 359 -1.04 11.41 7.09
C THR A 359 -2.07 10.33 7.43
N ILE A 360 -1.63 9.24 8.06
CA ILE A 360 -2.49 8.14 8.50
C ILE A 360 -2.02 7.63 9.86
N VAL A 361 -2.97 7.22 10.71
CA VAL A 361 -2.69 6.65 12.02
C VAL A 361 -2.71 5.12 11.91
N ILE A 362 -1.69 4.46 12.43
CA ILE A 362 -1.65 3.02 12.61
C ILE A 362 -1.97 2.74 14.08
N ASP A 363 -3.02 1.95 14.30
CA ASP A 363 -3.51 1.56 15.63
C ASP A 363 -3.95 0.09 15.56
N ALA A 364 -2.98 -0.77 15.29
CA ALA A 364 -3.21 -2.18 15.01
C ALA A 364 -2.89 -3.07 16.22
N ARG A 365 -2.27 -2.52 17.27
CA ARG A 365 -1.83 -3.24 18.46
C ARG A 365 -2.28 -2.59 19.77
N PRO A 366 -2.48 -3.39 20.83
CA PRO A 366 -2.47 -4.85 20.86
C PRO A 366 -3.56 -5.44 19.95
N GLU A 367 -3.27 -6.60 19.34
CA GLU A 367 -4.28 -7.28 18.51
C GLU A 367 -5.51 -7.60 19.35
N PRO A 368 -6.73 -7.41 18.80
CA PRO A 368 -7.94 -7.65 19.57
C PRO A 368 -8.09 -9.13 19.92
N PRO A 369 -8.61 -9.45 21.12
CA PRO A 369 -8.91 -10.83 21.49
C PRO A 369 -9.96 -11.45 20.56
N PHE A 370 -9.86 -12.76 20.32
CA PHE A 370 -10.87 -13.48 19.54
C PHE A 370 -12.18 -13.66 20.33
N PRO A 371 -13.32 -13.13 19.84
CA PRO A 371 -14.63 -13.41 20.39
C PRO A 371 -14.92 -14.92 20.41
N SER A 372 -15.47 -15.46 21.51
CA SER A 372 -15.76 -16.89 21.66
C SER A 372 -17.25 -17.17 21.82
N GLN A 373 -17.88 -16.70 22.90
CA GLN A 373 -19.32 -16.85 23.14
C GLN A 373 -20.01 -15.49 23.33
N PRO A 374 -21.25 -15.32 22.87
CA PRO A 374 -22.00 -16.22 21.99
C PRO A 374 -21.36 -16.35 20.62
N ALA A 375 -21.31 -17.56 20.05
CA ALA A 375 -20.72 -17.82 18.73
C ALA A 375 -21.39 -16.99 17.62
N GLY A 376 -20.64 -16.67 16.56
CA GLY A 376 -21.15 -15.90 15.42
C GLY A 376 -22.38 -16.55 14.76
N GLY A 377 -23.47 -15.79 14.65
CA GLY A 377 -24.75 -16.23 14.08
C GLY A 377 -25.59 -17.10 15.01
N SER A 378 -25.19 -17.30 16.27
CA SER A 378 -25.92 -18.14 17.24
C SER A 378 -27.23 -17.51 17.72
N VAL A 379 -28.10 -18.36 18.28
CA VAL A 379 -29.33 -17.95 18.96
C VAL A 379 -29.13 -18.12 20.46
N VAL A 380 -29.30 -17.04 21.22
CA VAL A 380 -29.13 -17.02 22.68
C VAL A 380 -30.48 -16.80 23.33
N THR A 381 -30.93 -17.75 24.15
CA THR A 381 -32.22 -17.69 24.83
C THR A 381 -32.17 -17.05 26.20
N ASP A 382 -30.97 -16.93 26.78
CA ASP A 382 -30.80 -16.33 28.10
C ASP A 382 -31.15 -14.83 28.09
N ASP A 383 -31.85 -14.40 29.13
CA ASP A 383 -32.22 -13.00 29.33
C ASP A 383 -30.98 -12.15 29.64
N THR A 384 -30.00 -12.74 30.32
CA THR A 384 -28.72 -12.12 30.71
C THR A 384 -27.57 -12.87 30.02
N PRO A 385 -27.33 -12.64 28.72
CA PRO A 385 -26.32 -13.39 27.98
C PRO A 385 -24.91 -13.20 28.56
N ALA A 386 -24.16 -14.29 28.62
CA ALA A 386 -22.75 -14.29 28.98
C ALA A 386 -21.89 -14.21 27.71
N PHE A 387 -20.88 -13.35 27.77
CA PHE A 387 -19.90 -13.12 26.72
C PHE A 387 -18.53 -13.60 27.18
N SER A 388 -17.77 -14.22 26.29
CA SER A 388 -16.39 -14.62 26.55
C SER A 388 -15.53 -14.52 25.31
N TRP A 389 -14.24 -14.29 25.51
CA TRP A 389 -13.24 -14.14 24.46
C TRP A 389 -11.92 -14.75 24.89
N ALA A 390 -10.98 -14.87 23.95
CA ALA A 390 -9.64 -15.38 24.22
C ALA A 390 -8.91 -14.52 25.26
N LYS A 391 -8.27 -15.15 26.25
CA LYS A 391 -7.44 -14.44 27.23
C LYS A 391 -6.12 -14.02 26.60
N VAL A 392 -5.78 -12.73 26.73
CA VAL A 392 -4.48 -12.16 26.37
C VAL A 392 -3.60 -12.14 27.63
N ALA A 393 -2.37 -12.64 27.51
CA ALA A 393 -1.51 -12.96 28.66
C ALA A 393 -1.07 -11.73 29.48
N ASP A 394 -0.86 -10.61 28.81
CA ASP A 394 -0.40 -9.33 29.33
C ASP A 394 -1.50 -8.25 29.34
N ALA A 395 -2.77 -8.67 29.25
CA ALA A 395 -3.92 -7.79 29.36
C ALA A 395 -3.98 -7.13 30.74
N THR A 396 -4.10 -5.80 30.77
CA THR A 396 -4.40 -5.05 31.99
C THR A 396 -5.91 -4.86 32.17
N GLN A 397 -6.65 -4.72 31.08
CA GLN A 397 -8.11 -4.63 31.07
C GLN A 397 -8.68 -4.93 29.67
N TYR A 398 -9.94 -5.38 29.64
CA TYR A 398 -10.73 -5.54 28.43
C TYR A 398 -11.83 -4.48 28.34
N HIS A 399 -12.25 -4.23 27.09
CA HIS A 399 -13.28 -3.27 26.74
C HIS A 399 -14.32 -3.97 25.88
N PHE A 400 -15.56 -3.98 26.33
CA PHE A 400 -16.68 -4.67 25.69
C PHE A 400 -17.70 -3.67 25.16
N GLN A 401 -18.22 -3.93 23.96
CA GLN A 401 -19.36 -3.21 23.40
C GLN A 401 -20.38 -4.18 22.80
N LEU A 402 -21.66 -3.82 22.95
CA LEU A 402 -22.84 -4.48 22.38
C LEU A 402 -23.71 -3.42 21.69
N ALA A 403 -24.18 -3.70 20.47
CA ALA A 403 -25.00 -2.81 19.68
C ALA A 403 -26.07 -3.57 18.89
N THR A 404 -27.09 -2.85 18.40
CA THR A 404 -28.11 -3.37 17.49
C THR A 404 -27.70 -3.27 16.01
N ASP A 405 -26.58 -2.59 15.72
CA ASP A 405 -26.01 -2.45 14.39
C ASP A 405 -24.52 -2.81 14.37
N ALA A 406 -24.03 -3.31 13.23
CA ALA A 406 -22.63 -3.73 13.07
C ALA A 406 -21.63 -2.57 13.14
N GLY A 407 -22.09 -1.32 12.94
CA GLY A 407 -21.26 -0.10 13.01
C GLY A 407 -21.14 0.49 14.43
N PHE A 408 -21.81 -0.13 15.41
CA PHE A 408 -21.85 0.32 16.80
C PHE A 408 -22.31 1.78 16.97
N GLN A 409 -23.22 2.24 16.11
CA GLN A 409 -23.85 3.56 16.21
C GLN A 409 -24.97 3.57 17.27
N GLN A 410 -25.65 2.44 17.45
CA GLN A 410 -26.72 2.19 18.42
C GLN A 410 -26.23 1.23 19.50
N ARG A 411 -25.40 1.73 20.41
CA ARG A 411 -24.85 0.94 21.53
C ARG A 411 -25.93 0.66 22.58
N VAL A 412 -26.04 -0.61 22.93
CA VAL A 412 -26.94 -1.14 23.97
C VAL A 412 -26.20 -1.26 25.30
N ALA A 413 -24.96 -1.75 25.25
CA ALA A 413 -24.10 -1.85 26.43
C ALA A 413 -22.64 -1.58 26.07
N GLU A 414 -21.93 -0.98 27.01
CA GLU A 414 -20.49 -0.73 26.93
C GLU A 414 -19.89 -0.87 28.32
N ARG A 415 -18.77 -1.60 28.42
CA ARG A 415 -18.06 -1.82 29.67
C ARG A 415 -16.57 -1.76 29.43
N ASP A 416 -15.91 -0.85 30.14
CA ASP A 416 -14.46 -0.73 30.18
C ASP A 416 -13.93 -1.29 31.51
N GLY A 417 -12.63 -1.59 31.58
CA GLY A 417 -11.98 -1.97 32.84
C GLY A 417 -12.27 -3.41 33.29
N LEU A 418 -12.67 -4.29 32.38
CA LEU A 418 -12.95 -5.68 32.72
C LEU A 418 -11.62 -6.43 32.93
N ALA A 419 -11.43 -7.03 34.11
CA ALA A 419 -10.21 -7.79 34.43
C ALA A 419 -10.21 -9.19 33.83
N GLU A 420 -11.39 -9.82 33.76
CA GLU A 420 -11.56 -11.18 33.25
C GLU A 420 -11.93 -11.17 31.76
N ALA A 421 -11.58 -12.25 31.05
CA ALA A 421 -11.90 -12.43 29.63
C ALA A 421 -13.36 -12.89 29.40
N GLN A 422 -14.27 -12.35 30.21
CA GLN A 422 -15.70 -12.65 30.19
C GLN A 422 -16.51 -11.50 30.76
N PHE A 423 -17.76 -11.39 30.34
CA PHE A 423 -18.72 -10.43 30.84
C PHE A 423 -20.13 -10.98 30.74
N THR A 424 -20.90 -10.95 31.83
CA THR A 424 -22.33 -11.28 31.80
C THR A 424 -23.12 -9.99 31.83
N LEU A 425 -24.04 -9.83 30.89
CA LEU A 425 -24.91 -8.65 30.85
C LEU A 425 -25.83 -8.66 32.08
N PRO A 426 -25.75 -7.66 32.97
CA PRO A 426 -26.52 -7.68 34.22
C PRO A 426 -28.00 -7.36 33.98
N ASP A 427 -28.26 -6.50 32.99
CA ASP A 427 -29.60 -6.09 32.61
C ASP A 427 -30.15 -7.05 31.56
N GLY A 428 -31.45 -7.37 31.63
CA GLY A 428 -32.09 -8.25 30.64
C GLY A 428 -31.98 -7.67 29.23
N LEU A 429 -31.56 -8.48 28.27
CA LEU A 429 -31.48 -8.11 26.86
C LEU A 429 -32.84 -8.30 26.20
N ALA A 430 -33.36 -7.31 25.49
CA ALA A 430 -34.60 -7.48 24.72
C ALA A 430 -34.43 -8.50 23.58
N PRO A 431 -35.52 -9.06 23.03
CA PRO A 431 -35.44 -9.84 21.80
C PRO A 431 -34.96 -8.98 20.63
N GLY A 432 -34.05 -9.49 19.82
CA GLY A 432 -33.46 -8.73 18.72
C GLY A 432 -32.23 -9.38 18.09
N ALA A 433 -31.70 -8.74 17.05
CA ALA A 433 -30.38 -9.05 16.48
C ALA A 433 -29.35 -8.08 17.06
N TYR A 434 -28.19 -8.62 17.42
CA TYR A 434 -27.15 -7.86 18.11
C TYR A 434 -25.77 -8.18 17.56
N PHE A 435 -24.87 -7.20 17.72
CA PHE A 435 -23.46 -7.28 17.39
C PHE A 435 -22.65 -6.93 18.63
N TRP A 436 -21.61 -7.69 18.91
CA TRP A 436 -20.70 -7.39 20.02
C TRP A 436 -19.25 -7.46 19.57
N ARG A 437 -18.39 -6.72 20.26
CA ARG A 437 -16.94 -6.69 19.98
C ARG A 437 -16.17 -6.42 21.27
N VAL A 438 -14.89 -6.81 21.26
CA VAL A 438 -14.00 -6.66 22.40
C VAL A 438 -12.66 -6.05 21.98
N ALA A 439 -12.10 -5.17 22.80
CA ALA A 439 -10.73 -4.69 22.70
C ALA A 439 -9.97 -5.01 23.99
N VAL A 440 -8.65 -4.92 23.94
CA VAL A 440 -7.77 -5.13 25.09
C VAL A 440 -6.83 -3.94 25.25
N THR A 441 -6.48 -3.63 26.50
CA THR A 441 -5.37 -2.75 26.84
C THR A 441 -4.24 -3.58 27.42
N THR A 442 -3.00 -3.33 26.98
CA THR A 442 -1.78 -3.85 27.62
C THR A 442 -0.96 -2.69 28.18
N ALA A 443 -0.06 -2.96 29.11
CA ALA A 443 0.83 -1.93 29.66
C ALA A 443 1.87 -1.44 28.62
N ALA A 444 2.25 -2.31 27.67
CA ALA A 444 3.28 -2.01 26.68
C ALA A 444 2.75 -1.22 25.48
N GLU A 445 1.54 -1.54 25.01
CA GLU A 445 1.00 -1.02 23.74
C GLU A 445 -0.21 -0.10 23.96
N GLY A 446 -0.76 -0.03 25.17
CA GLY A 446 -1.96 0.72 25.46
C GLY A 446 -3.21 0.01 24.96
N ARG A 447 -4.26 0.78 24.63
CA ARG A 447 -5.56 0.23 24.18
C ARG A 447 -5.53 -0.02 22.68
N GLY A 448 -5.77 -1.26 22.29
CA GLY A 448 -5.82 -1.65 20.89
C GLY A 448 -7.21 -1.45 20.27
N PRO A 449 -7.33 -1.72 18.96
CA PRO A 449 -8.61 -1.65 18.27
C PRO A 449 -9.58 -2.72 18.78
N PHE A 450 -10.88 -2.51 18.54
CA PHE A 450 -11.87 -3.56 18.79
C PHE A 450 -11.77 -4.67 17.76
N SER A 451 -12.14 -5.89 18.17
CA SER A 451 -12.35 -7.05 17.30
C SER A 451 -13.39 -6.75 16.21
N ASP A 452 -13.40 -7.61 15.20
CA ASP A 452 -14.48 -7.58 14.22
C ASP A 452 -15.82 -7.89 14.93
N PRO A 453 -16.95 -7.30 14.47
CA PRO A 453 -18.25 -7.51 15.10
C PRO A 453 -18.70 -8.98 15.02
N GLN A 454 -19.02 -9.58 16.17
CA GLN A 454 -19.64 -10.91 16.23
C GLN A 454 -21.15 -10.78 16.42
N ALA A 455 -21.92 -11.36 15.50
CA ALA A 455 -23.39 -11.28 15.51
C ALA A 455 -24.03 -12.43 16.31
N PHE A 456 -25.17 -12.17 16.96
CA PHE A 456 -26.06 -13.21 17.52
C PHE A 456 -27.51 -12.69 17.55
N ARG A 457 -28.48 -13.59 17.72
CA ARG A 457 -29.90 -13.25 17.87
C ARG A 457 -30.43 -13.72 19.22
N ARG A 458 -31.19 -12.86 19.89
CA ARG A 458 -32.04 -13.24 21.02
C ARG A 458 -33.49 -13.36 20.55
N PRO A 459 -34.10 -14.55 20.55
CA PRO A 459 -35.48 -14.71 20.13
C PRO A 459 -36.42 -14.18 21.22
N PRO A 460 -37.69 -13.89 20.89
CA PRO A 460 -38.72 -13.67 21.90
C PRO A 460 -38.79 -14.85 22.87
N PRO A 461 -39.15 -14.62 24.15
CA PRO A 461 -39.38 -15.71 25.08
C PRO A 461 -40.43 -16.68 24.51
N GLY A 462 -40.28 -17.98 24.76
CA GLY A 462 -41.28 -18.97 24.37
C GLY A 462 -42.66 -18.69 25.03
N PRO A 463 -43.74 -19.29 24.53
CA PRO A 463 -45.08 -19.06 25.07
C PRO A 463 -45.16 -19.46 26.54
N GLN A 464 -45.78 -18.62 27.38
CA GLN A 464 -45.94 -18.90 28.81
C GLN A 464 -47.23 -19.69 29.04
N ALA A 465 -47.11 -20.97 29.41
CA ALA A 465 -48.25 -21.80 29.74
C ALA A 465 -49.08 -21.22 30.91
N GLU A 466 -50.40 -21.31 30.78
CA GLU A 466 -51.38 -21.05 31.84
C GLU A 466 -51.85 -22.38 32.46
N PRO A 467 -52.44 -22.37 33.67
CA PRO A 467 -52.97 -23.58 34.28
C PRO A 467 -53.94 -24.31 33.32
N PRO A 468 -53.74 -25.61 33.10
CA PRO A 468 -54.60 -26.39 32.21
C PRO A 468 -56.02 -26.46 32.79
N ARG A 469 -57.03 -26.46 31.91
CA ARG A 469 -58.42 -26.71 32.31
C ARG A 469 -58.79 -28.13 31.93
N LEU A 470 -59.22 -28.89 32.94
CA LEU A 470 -59.72 -30.25 32.77
C LEU A 470 -61.25 -30.22 32.69
N GLY A 471 -61.79 -30.68 31.57
CA GLY A 471 -63.21 -30.99 31.40
C GLY A 471 -63.46 -32.49 31.51
N ILE A 472 -64.72 -32.91 31.37
CA ILE A 472 -65.07 -34.34 31.36
C ILE A 472 -64.50 -34.98 30.08
N GLY A 473 -63.35 -35.65 30.19
CA GLY A 473 -62.66 -36.30 29.06
C GLY A 473 -61.91 -35.35 28.12
N SER A 474 -61.73 -34.07 28.48
CA SER A 474 -61.05 -33.08 27.64
C SER A 474 -59.98 -32.31 28.41
N LEU A 475 -58.85 -32.03 27.75
CA LEU A 475 -57.78 -31.18 28.25
C LEU A 475 -57.69 -29.91 27.39
N GLU A 476 -57.86 -28.74 28.02
CA GLU A 476 -57.60 -27.44 27.40
C GLU A 476 -56.28 -26.88 27.93
N LEU A 477 -55.32 -26.72 27.03
CA LEU A 477 -54.04 -26.05 27.27
C LEU A 477 -54.13 -24.62 26.76
N ARG A 478 -53.72 -23.66 27.57
CA ARG A 478 -53.68 -22.23 27.21
C ARG A 478 -52.31 -21.66 27.50
N TRP A 479 -51.89 -20.65 26.75
CA TRP A 479 -50.65 -19.94 27.01
C TRP A 479 -50.75 -18.49 26.58
N ARG A 480 -49.93 -17.63 27.18
CA ARG A 480 -49.74 -16.27 26.68
C ARG A 480 -48.80 -16.28 25.48
N ALA A 481 -49.30 -15.78 24.35
CA ALA A 481 -48.57 -15.61 23.11
C ALA A 481 -47.43 -14.59 23.26
N SER A 482 -46.27 -14.89 22.68
CA SER A 482 -45.11 -13.99 22.67
C SER A 482 -45.09 -13.01 21.50
N GLY A 483 -46.10 -13.07 20.61
CA GLY A 483 -46.29 -12.21 19.44
C GLY A 483 -47.61 -12.51 18.72
N ALA A 484 -48.10 -11.58 17.92
CA ALA A 484 -49.24 -11.80 17.02
C ALA A 484 -48.74 -12.58 15.78
N ASP A 485 -49.56 -13.50 15.27
CA ASP A 485 -49.30 -14.28 14.03
C ASP A 485 -48.28 -15.44 14.12
N HIS A 486 -48.14 -16.06 15.29
CA HIS A 486 -47.37 -17.30 15.43
C HIS A 486 -48.26 -18.55 15.38
N ARG A 487 -47.79 -19.59 14.69
CA ARG A 487 -48.28 -20.95 14.93
C ARG A 487 -47.55 -21.54 16.12
N TYR A 488 -48.16 -22.49 16.81
CA TYR A 488 -47.57 -23.14 17.96
C TYR A 488 -47.47 -24.63 17.72
N GLN A 489 -46.39 -25.23 18.19
CA GLN A 489 -46.27 -26.68 18.32
C GLN A 489 -46.32 -27.04 19.80
N VAL A 490 -47.16 -28.01 20.13
CA VAL A 490 -47.40 -28.50 21.49
C VAL A 490 -47.07 -29.98 21.53
N GLN A 491 -46.14 -30.35 22.41
CA GLN A 491 -45.82 -31.73 22.68
C GLN A 491 -46.24 -32.12 24.09
N LEU A 492 -46.82 -33.32 24.21
CA LEU A 492 -47.20 -33.96 25.46
C LEU A 492 -46.46 -35.30 25.57
N SER A 493 -45.89 -35.60 26.73
CA SER A 493 -45.22 -36.87 26.99
C SER A 493 -45.28 -37.24 28.47
N THR A 494 -45.36 -38.52 28.79
CA THR A 494 -45.10 -39.04 30.13
C THR A 494 -43.61 -38.95 30.51
N ASP A 495 -42.70 -38.85 29.53
CA ASP A 495 -41.26 -38.66 29.74
C ASP A 495 -40.88 -37.16 29.76
N PRO A 496 -40.28 -36.63 30.84
CA PRO A 496 -39.84 -35.24 30.91
C PRO A 496 -38.77 -34.86 29.88
N ALA A 497 -38.05 -35.83 29.29
CA ALA A 497 -37.09 -35.58 28.22
C ALA A 497 -37.75 -35.47 26.83
N PHE A 498 -39.03 -35.84 26.70
CA PHE A 498 -39.77 -35.88 25.44
C PHE A 498 -39.06 -36.69 24.35
N ALA A 499 -38.46 -37.84 24.72
CA ALA A 499 -37.78 -38.71 23.75
C ALA A 499 -38.77 -39.32 22.74
N ALA A 500 -39.99 -39.62 23.19
CA ALA A 500 -41.12 -40.06 22.37
C ALA A 500 -42.41 -39.38 22.87
N PRO A 501 -42.78 -38.20 22.34
CA PRO A 501 -44.00 -37.53 22.75
C PRO A 501 -45.23 -38.34 22.31
N GLU A 502 -46.20 -38.50 23.22
CA GLU A 502 -47.48 -39.16 22.98
C GLU A 502 -48.34 -38.36 22.00
N HIS A 503 -48.24 -37.03 22.11
CA HIS A 503 -48.89 -36.10 21.20
C HIS A 503 -47.91 -35.03 20.73
N ASP A 504 -47.94 -34.73 19.43
CA ASP A 504 -47.22 -33.62 18.80
C ASP A 504 -48.20 -32.91 17.85
N LEU A 505 -48.71 -31.76 18.30
CA LEU A 505 -49.84 -31.08 17.70
C LEU A 505 -49.45 -29.64 17.33
N GLN A 506 -50.13 -29.08 16.32
CA GLN A 506 -49.96 -27.68 15.94
C GLN A 506 -51.28 -26.92 16.03
N THR A 507 -51.21 -25.64 16.40
CA THR A 507 -52.37 -24.74 16.48
C THR A 507 -51.99 -23.31 16.08
N ASP A 508 -52.94 -22.60 15.48
CA ASP A 508 -52.78 -21.19 15.09
C ASP A 508 -53.29 -20.24 16.20
N ALA A 509 -53.91 -20.81 17.24
CA ALA A 509 -54.41 -20.07 18.41
C ALA A 509 -53.49 -20.31 19.62
N PRO A 510 -53.43 -19.37 20.58
CA PRO A 510 -52.70 -19.55 21.84
C PRO A 510 -53.40 -20.50 22.83
N ALA A 511 -54.08 -21.51 22.29
CA ALA A 511 -54.78 -22.55 23.02
C ALA A 511 -54.85 -23.82 22.16
N LEU A 512 -54.91 -24.96 22.84
CA LEU A 512 -55.12 -26.27 22.24
C LEU A 512 -56.10 -27.07 23.09
N SER A 513 -57.18 -27.53 22.48
CA SER A 513 -58.13 -28.46 23.09
C SER A 513 -57.92 -29.85 22.50
N MET A 514 -57.81 -30.85 23.36
CA MET A 514 -57.62 -32.25 22.99
C MET A 514 -58.42 -33.16 23.92
N GLU A 515 -58.59 -34.43 23.51
CA GLU A 515 -59.08 -35.47 24.41
C GLU A 515 -58.09 -35.66 25.56
N ALA A 516 -58.61 -35.83 26.79
CA ALA A 516 -57.75 -35.99 27.96
C ALA A 516 -56.95 -37.30 27.85
N PRO A 517 -55.61 -37.25 27.95
CA PRO A 517 -54.77 -38.44 27.94
C PRO A 517 -55.06 -39.39 29.11
N ALA A 518 -54.43 -40.57 29.07
CA ALA A 518 -54.54 -41.55 30.15
C ALA A 518 -54.21 -40.91 31.52
N PRO A 519 -54.91 -41.31 32.60
CA PRO A 519 -54.65 -40.76 33.93
C PRO A 519 -53.20 -40.97 34.37
N GLY A 520 -52.59 -39.92 34.93
CA GLY A 520 -51.18 -39.93 35.31
C GLY A 520 -50.51 -38.58 35.18
N VAL A 521 -49.20 -38.56 35.40
CA VAL A 521 -48.36 -37.35 35.27
C VAL A 521 -47.86 -37.23 33.83
N HIS A 522 -48.12 -36.07 33.24
CA HIS A 522 -47.70 -35.73 31.88
C HIS A 522 -46.89 -34.44 31.89
N HIS A 523 -46.01 -34.29 30.90
CA HIS A 523 -45.20 -33.10 30.66
C HIS A 523 -45.63 -32.46 29.34
N VAL A 524 -45.86 -31.14 29.36
CA VAL A 524 -46.19 -30.33 28.18
C VAL A 524 -45.04 -29.38 27.88
N ARG A 525 -44.64 -29.28 26.61
CA ARG A 525 -43.80 -28.17 26.12
C ARG A 525 -44.41 -27.53 24.88
N ILE A 526 -44.26 -26.22 24.76
CA ILE A 526 -44.84 -25.41 23.70
C ILE A 526 -43.73 -24.56 23.07
N ARG A 527 -43.67 -24.48 21.74
CA ARG A 527 -42.79 -23.53 21.03
C ARG A 527 -43.57 -22.75 19.97
N SER A 528 -43.10 -21.53 19.69
CA SER A 528 -43.60 -20.75 18.55
C SER A 528 -42.93 -21.17 17.25
N LEU A 529 -43.71 -21.16 16.17
CA LEU A 529 -43.30 -21.37 14.80
C LEU A 529 -43.60 -20.08 14.03
N GLU A 530 -42.55 -19.35 13.67
CA GLU A 530 -42.65 -18.14 12.86
C GLU A 530 -42.47 -18.50 11.37
N PRO A 531 -43.34 -18.02 10.46
CA PRO A 531 -43.19 -18.28 9.02
C PRO A 531 -41.83 -17.79 8.49
N GLY A 532 -41.05 -18.67 7.87
CA GLY A 532 -39.75 -18.32 7.27
C GLY A 532 -38.58 -18.23 8.26
N SER A 533 -38.80 -18.44 9.56
CA SER A 533 -37.76 -18.51 10.60
C SER A 533 -37.59 -19.96 11.10
N PRO A 534 -36.41 -20.33 11.61
CA PRO A 534 -36.25 -21.55 12.39
C PRO A 534 -37.24 -21.60 13.57
N PRO A 535 -37.70 -22.79 14.00
CA PRO A 535 -38.57 -22.93 15.16
C PRO A 535 -37.99 -22.22 16.39
N GLY A 536 -38.84 -21.50 17.12
CA GLY A 536 -38.46 -20.89 18.38
C GLY A 536 -38.02 -21.93 19.42
N PRO A 537 -37.34 -21.50 20.50
CA PRO A 537 -36.99 -22.39 21.58
C PRO A 537 -38.25 -22.97 22.23
N TRP A 538 -38.13 -24.18 22.77
CA TRP A 538 -39.17 -24.75 23.62
C TRP A 538 -39.33 -23.92 24.90
N GLY A 539 -40.57 -23.64 25.28
CA GLY A 539 -40.91 -23.16 26.62
C GLY A 539 -40.54 -24.20 27.68
N LYS A 540 -40.45 -23.76 28.94
CA LYS A 540 -40.17 -24.65 30.07
C LYS A 540 -41.23 -25.75 30.15
N PRO A 541 -40.84 -27.04 30.18
CA PRO A 541 -41.78 -28.13 30.37
C PRO A 541 -42.65 -27.90 31.62
N GLN A 542 -43.96 -28.07 31.47
CA GLN A 542 -44.93 -27.99 32.55
C GLN A 542 -45.44 -29.38 32.89
N GLN A 543 -45.52 -29.70 34.18
CA GLN A 543 -46.09 -30.95 34.66
C GLN A 543 -47.59 -30.80 34.88
N ILE A 544 -48.38 -31.75 34.39
CA ILE A 544 -49.84 -31.80 34.52
C ILE A 544 -50.22 -33.18 35.05
N GLU A 545 -51.06 -33.24 36.07
CA GLU A 545 -51.61 -34.48 36.57
C GLU A 545 -53.05 -34.66 36.09
N ILE A 546 -53.31 -35.77 35.40
CA ILE A 546 -54.66 -36.13 34.94
C ILE A 546 -55.27 -37.07 35.99
N PRO A 547 -56.35 -36.63 36.66
CA PRO A 547 -56.97 -37.41 37.72
C PRO A 547 -57.57 -38.70 37.16
N ARG A 548 -57.51 -39.76 37.96
CA ARG A 548 -58.23 -41.01 37.67
C ARG A 548 -59.72 -40.78 37.88
N ASP A 549 -60.50 -41.00 36.83
CA ASP A 549 -61.96 -40.87 36.89
C ASP A 549 -62.58 -42.09 37.61
N TYR A 550 -62.66 -41.99 38.94
CA TYR A 550 -63.25 -43.04 39.79
C TYR A 550 -64.79 -43.07 39.75
N TRP A 551 -65.45 -42.14 39.04
CA TRP A 551 -66.91 -42.10 38.95
C TRP A 551 -67.48 -43.30 38.17
N LYS A 552 -66.79 -43.77 37.12
CA LYS A 552 -67.19 -44.99 36.40
C LYS A 552 -67.10 -46.23 37.29
N THR A 553 -66.08 -46.32 38.14
CA THR A 553 -65.99 -47.38 39.15
C THR A 553 -67.07 -47.23 40.23
N MET A 554 -67.42 -46.01 40.64
CA MET A 554 -68.48 -45.81 41.64
C MET A 554 -69.87 -46.15 41.09
N LEU A 555 -70.14 -45.87 39.81
CA LEU A 555 -71.38 -46.28 39.11
C LEU A 555 -71.48 -47.79 38.87
N LEU A 556 -70.36 -48.51 38.78
CA LEU A 556 -70.34 -49.97 38.74
C LEU A 556 -70.56 -50.61 40.12
N VAL A 557 -70.21 -49.91 41.19
CA VAL A 557 -70.41 -50.38 42.58
C VAL A 557 -71.78 -49.95 43.14
N LEU A 558 -72.39 -48.87 42.64
CA LEU A 558 -73.70 -48.39 43.08
C LEU A 558 -74.85 -49.44 42.94
N PRO A 559 -74.95 -50.21 41.83
CA PRO A 559 -75.94 -51.28 41.75
C PRO A 559 -75.61 -52.45 42.71
N ALA A 560 -74.34 -52.68 43.03
CA ALA A 560 -73.94 -53.71 44.00
C ALA A 560 -74.25 -53.30 45.45
N LEU A 561 -74.26 -52.01 45.77
CA LEU A 561 -74.65 -51.48 47.08
C LEU A 561 -76.18 -51.42 47.29
N LEU A 562 -76.95 -51.22 46.21
CA LEU A 562 -78.43 -51.23 46.25
C LEU A 562 -79.04 -52.64 46.39
N PHE A 563 -78.25 -53.71 46.20
CA PHE A 563 -78.67 -55.10 46.42
C PHE A 563 -78.37 -55.65 47.83
N VAL A 564 -77.81 -54.82 48.73
CA VAL A 564 -77.44 -55.20 50.11
C VAL A 564 -78.25 -54.44 51.18
N LEU A 565 -79.36 -53.79 50.80
CA LEU A 565 -80.26 -53.08 51.72
C LEU A 565 -81.64 -53.74 51.81
#